data_AF-A0ABD0YU02-F1
#
_entry.id   AF-A0ABD0YU02-F1
#
_cell.length_a   1.000
_cell.length_b   1.000
_cell.length_c   1.000
_cell.angle_alpha   90.00
_cell.angle_beta   90.00
_cell.angle_gamma   90.00
#
_symmetry.space_group_name_H-M   'P 1'
#
loop_
_entity.id
_entity.type
_entity.pdbx_description
1 polymer ?
#
loop_
_entity_poly.entity_id
_entity_poly.type
_entity_poly.pdbx_seq_one_letter_code
_entity_poly.pdbx_strand_id
1 'polypeptide(L)'
;MEKECEKDEEYGIQGQLCEIEHKVVALEQQLKQHDVELEKDKATWSKYEESVKVMKPWLEQAEVVMSMGTIKPTLLSDAEEQLQQAMVFREESENKKPEVDKLQTLITELAIETGARDTVDALHSRWVAVESAARQRANRLDKLVAAWREMESTTKQIETWIDRPRFAEILNDNASKHETLDKQLAELKVMIYYIYGRSLSF
;
A
#
# COMPACT_ATOMS: atom_id res chain seq x y z
N MET A 1 48.34 -65.61 -43.16
CA MET A 1 49.20 -64.82 -42.24
C MET A 1 49.32 -63.37 -42.68
N GLU A 2 50.15 -62.97 -43.67
CA GLU A 2 50.25 -61.52 -44.04
C GLU A 2 48.90 -60.91 -44.49
N LYS A 3 48.14 -61.60 -45.35
CA LYS A 3 46.80 -61.13 -45.80
C LYS A 3 45.69 -61.19 -44.75
N GLU A 4 45.89 -61.90 -43.64
CA GLU A 4 44.94 -61.91 -42.51
C GLU A 4 45.26 -60.75 -41.55
N CYS A 5 46.55 -60.46 -41.34
CA CYS A 5 47.00 -59.32 -40.54
C CYS A 5 46.58 -57.97 -41.15
N GLU A 6 46.66 -57.83 -42.49
CA GLU A 6 46.25 -56.62 -43.21
C GLU A 6 44.74 -56.35 -43.12
N LYS A 7 43.93 -57.42 -43.07
CA LYS A 7 42.48 -57.31 -42.87
C LYS A 7 42.13 -56.91 -41.44
N ASP A 8 42.81 -57.47 -40.44
CA ASP A 8 42.58 -57.12 -39.04
C ASP A 8 42.91 -55.65 -38.74
N GLU A 9 43.93 -55.08 -39.40
CA GLU A 9 44.24 -53.64 -39.33
C GLU A 9 43.17 -52.77 -40.00
N GLU A 10 42.64 -53.18 -41.15
CA GLU A 10 41.56 -52.49 -41.86
C GLU A 10 40.25 -52.46 -41.05
N TYR A 11 39.89 -53.57 -40.39
CA TYR A 11 38.75 -53.64 -39.48
C TYR A 11 38.96 -52.76 -38.22
N GLY A 12 40.20 -52.64 -37.72
CA GLY A 12 40.53 -51.77 -36.59
C GLY A 12 40.36 -50.29 -36.90
N ILE A 13 40.81 -49.85 -38.08
CA ILE A 13 40.66 -48.46 -38.54
C ILE A 13 39.18 -48.12 -38.77
N GLN A 14 38.40 -49.03 -39.35
CA GLN A 14 36.95 -48.85 -39.51
C GLN A 14 36.21 -48.69 -38.18
N GLY A 15 36.61 -49.43 -37.14
CA GLY A 15 36.07 -49.27 -35.79
C GLY A 15 36.32 -47.88 -35.20
N GLN A 16 37.56 -47.38 -35.33
CA GLN A 16 37.92 -46.04 -34.86
C GLN A 16 37.22 -44.93 -35.64
N LEU A 17 37.06 -45.10 -36.96
CA LEU A 17 36.33 -44.15 -37.81
C LEU A 17 34.87 -44.03 -37.37
N CYS A 18 34.20 -45.16 -37.12
CA CYS A 18 32.83 -45.22 -36.63
C CYS A 18 32.69 -44.56 -35.24
N GLU A 19 33.66 -44.78 -34.34
CA GLU A 19 33.67 -44.14 -33.03
C GLU A 19 33.81 -42.61 -33.12
N ILE A 20 34.68 -42.12 -34.02
CA ILE A 20 34.86 -40.69 -34.26
C ILE A 20 33.59 -40.10 -34.89
N GLU A 21 32.98 -40.75 -35.88
CA GLU A 21 31.72 -40.32 -36.49
C GLU A 21 30.60 -40.19 -35.44
N HIS A 22 30.44 -41.19 -34.57
CA HIS A 22 29.48 -41.13 -33.47
C HIS A 22 29.75 -39.97 -32.51
N LYS A 23 31.02 -39.71 -32.16
CA LYS A 23 31.41 -38.59 -31.30
C LYS A 23 31.13 -37.24 -31.96
N VAL A 24 31.42 -37.10 -33.26
CA VAL A 24 31.15 -35.86 -34.02
C VAL A 24 29.65 -35.59 -34.06
N VAL A 25 28.83 -36.60 -34.39
CA VAL A 25 27.36 -36.46 -34.39
C VAL A 25 26.83 -36.09 -33.00
N ALA A 26 27.35 -36.72 -31.94
CA ALA A 26 26.94 -36.40 -30.57
C ALA A 26 27.32 -34.97 -30.17
N LEU A 27 28.53 -34.52 -30.51
CA LEU A 27 28.98 -33.14 -30.26
C LEU A 27 28.15 -32.12 -31.05
N GLU A 28 27.83 -32.40 -32.31
CA GLU A 28 26.96 -31.55 -33.12
C GLU A 28 25.55 -31.43 -32.53
N GLN A 29 25.01 -32.53 -31.98
CA GLN A 29 23.73 -32.50 -31.29
C GLN A 29 23.79 -31.68 -29.99
N GLN A 30 24.86 -31.82 -29.21
CA GLN A 30 25.09 -31.03 -28.00
C GLN A 30 25.23 -29.54 -28.32
N LEU A 31 26.03 -29.17 -29.33
CA LEU A 31 26.19 -27.78 -29.76
C LEU A 31 24.83 -27.16 -30.14
N LYS A 32 24.02 -27.87 -30.92
CA LYS A 32 22.66 -27.40 -31.27
C LYS A 32 21.77 -27.21 -30.05
N GLN A 33 21.85 -28.09 -29.05
CA GLN A 33 21.08 -27.95 -27.81
C GLN A 33 21.54 -26.73 -27.00
N HIS A 34 22.85 -26.54 -26.87
CA HIS A 34 23.43 -25.38 -26.20
C HIS A 34 23.08 -24.06 -26.90
N ASP A 35 23.09 -24.03 -28.24
CA ASP A 35 22.69 -22.84 -29.01
C ASP A 35 21.23 -22.46 -28.73
N VAL A 36 20.32 -23.44 -28.67
CA VAL A 36 18.91 -23.22 -28.34
C VAL A 36 18.75 -22.68 -26.91
N GLU A 37 19.49 -23.23 -25.95
CA GLU A 37 19.47 -22.80 -24.56
C GLU A 37 20.01 -21.36 -24.40
N LEU A 38 21.12 -21.03 -25.06
CA LEU A 38 21.69 -19.69 -25.04
C LEU A 38 20.76 -18.64 -25.65
N GLU A 39 20.11 -18.93 -26.78
CA GLU A 39 19.15 -17.99 -27.37
C GLU A 39 17.90 -17.82 -26.51
N LYS A 40 17.46 -18.88 -25.82
CA LYS A 40 16.38 -18.77 -24.81
C LYS A 40 16.82 -17.87 -23.65
N ASP A 41 17.99 -18.11 -23.06
CA ASP A 41 18.50 -17.33 -21.94
C ASP A 41 18.69 -15.86 -22.29
N LYS A 42 19.21 -15.58 -23.49
CA LYS A 42 19.32 -14.22 -24.02
C LYS A 42 17.97 -13.52 -24.17
N ALA A 43 16.95 -14.23 -24.65
CA ALA A 43 15.59 -13.69 -24.75
C ALA A 43 14.99 -13.42 -23.37
N THR A 44 15.19 -14.33 -22.41
CA THR A 44 14.73 -14.16 -21.02
C THR A 44 15.45 -13.01 -20.33
N TRP A 45 16.76 -12.88 -20.54
CA TRP A 45 17.58 -11.76 -20.02
C TRP A 45 17.10 -10.41 -20.57
N SER A 46 16.80 -10.33 -21.87
CA SER A 46 16.27 -9.10 -22.47
C SER A 46 14.94 -8.68 -21.82
N LYS A 47 14.03 -9.64 -21.56
CA LYS A 47 12.74 -9.36 -20.89
C LYS A 47 12.94 -8.93 -19.44
N TYR A 48 13.91 -9.53 -18.76
CA TYR A 48 14.30 -9.17 -17.40
C TYR A 48 14.80 -7.73 -17.35
N GLU A 49 15.75 -7.35 -18.19
CA GLU A 49 16.29 -5.98 -18.23
C GLU A 49 15.21 -4.94 -18.51
N GLU A 50 14.30 -5.22 -19.46
CA GLU A 50 13.19 -4.32 -19.78
C GLU A 50 12.27 -4.12 -18.57
N SER A 51 11.94 -5.22 -17.88
CA SER A 51 11.06 -5.18 -16.70
C SER A 51 11.72 -4.43 -15.54
N VAL A 52 13.03 -4.62 -15.32
CA VAL A 52 13.80 -3.84 -14.31
C VAL A 52 13.89 -2.36 -14.68
N LYS A 53 14.08 -2.02 -15.95
CA LYS A 53 14.13 -0.63 -16.45
C LYS A 53 12.82 0.13 -16.19
N VAL A 54 11.68 -0.56 -16.17
CA VAL A 54 10.38 0.04 -15.85
C VAL A 54 10.13 0.09 -14.35
N MET A 55 10.40 -1.01 -13.63
CA MET A 55 10.06 -1.13 -12.21
C MET A 55 10.90 -0.22 -11.32
N LYS A 56 12.20 -0.09 -11.61
CA LYS A 56 13.13 0.65 -10.75
C LYS A 56 12.79 2.15 -10.65
N PRO A 57 12.58 2.89 -11.76
CA PRO A 57 12.19 4.30 -11.68
C PRO A 57 10.83 4.49 -11.00
N TRP A 58 9.88 3.59 -11.24
CA TRP A 58 8.57 3.65 -10.58
C TRP A 58 8.72 3.50 -9.06
N LEU A 59 9.53 2.54 -8.59
CA LEU A 59 9.80 2.36 -7.15
C LEU A 59 10.47 3.58 -6.52
N GLU A 60 11.48 4.14 -7.18
CA GLU A 60 12.18 5.33 -6.69
C GLU A 60 11.20 6.51 -6.53
N GLN A 61 10.33 6.73 -7.53
CA GLN A 61 9.30 7.76 -7.44
C GLN A 61 8.28 7.46 -6.33
N ALA A 62 7.83 6.21 -6.22
CA ALA A 62 6.86 5.78 -5.22
C ALA A 62 7.39 5.95 -3.79
N GLU A 63 8.66 5.63 -3.55
CA GLU A 63 9.34 5.83 -2.27
C GLU A 63 9.48 7.32 -1.91
N VAL A 64 9.72 8.18 -2.89
CA VAL A 64 9.70 9.64 -2.70
C VAL A 64 8.30 10.11 -2.29
N VAL A 65 7.25 9.66 -2.99
CA VAL A 65 5.86 10.01 -2.64
C VAL A 65 5.48 9.51 -1.24
N MET A 66 5.96 8.33 -0.85
CA MET A 66 5.70 7.77 0.49
C MET A 66 6.52 8.42 1.60
N SER A 67 7.73 8.91 1.30
CA SER A 67 8.57 9.64 2.26
C SER A 67 8.15 11.10 2.43
N MET A 68 7.58 11.72 1.40
CA MET A 68 6.87 12.99 1.52
C MET A 68 5.61 12.77 2.36
N GLY A 69 5.72 13.08 3.65
CA GLY A 69 4.62 12.94 4.60
C GLY A 69 3.33 13.64 4.16
N THR A 70 2.19 13.21 4.70
CA THR A 70 0.92 13.88 4.44
C THR A 70 0.87 15.23 5.16
N ILE A 71 0.49 16.29 4.44
CA ILE A 71 0.13 17.56 5.06
C ILE A 71 -1.13 17.32 5.88
N LYS A 72 -1.12 17.73 7.15
CA LYS A 72 -2.29 17.56 8.01
C LYS A 72 -3.47 18.36 7.42
N PRO A 73 -4.60 17.72 7.08
CA PRO A 73 -5.75 18.42 6.51
C PRO A 73 -6.36 19.37 7.53
N THR A 74 -6.84 20.51 7.04
CA THR A 74 -7.53 21.53 7.85
C THR A 74 -9.04 21.57 7.60
N LEU A 75 -9.48 21.14 6.42
CA LEU A 75 -10.88 21.10 6.00
C LEU A 75 -11.26 19.69 5.53
N LEU A 76 -12.52 19.29 5.71
CA LEU A 76 -12.99 17.93 5.34
C LEU A 76 -12.76 17.63 3.86
N SER A 77 -12.95 18.63 3.00
CA SER A 77 -12.61 18.55 1.58
C SER A 77 -11.15 18.16 1.34
N ASP A 78 -10.22 18.72 2.11
CA ASP A 78 -8.78 18.43 1.97
C ASP A 78 -8.48 16.99 2.38
N ALA A 79 -9.13 16.51 3.46
CA ALA A 79 -8.96 15.14 3.93
C ALA A 79 -9.53 14.13 2.92
N GLU A 80 -10.67 14.43 2.31
CA GLU A 80 -11.30 13.63 1.26
C GLU A 80 -10.45 13.59 -0.02
N GLU A 81 -9.88 14.73 -0.44
CA GLU A 81 -8.97 14.78 -1.58
C GLU A 81 -7.71 13.95 -1.32
N GLN A 82 -7.10 14.09 -0.13
CA GLN A 82 -5.94 13.28 0.25
C GLN A 82 -6.26 11.78 0.30
N LEU A 83 -7.45 11.42 0.79
CA LEU A 83 -7.92 10.03 0.78
C LEU A 83 -8.03 9.52 -0.66
N GLN A 84 -8.64 10.29 -1.56
CA GLN A 84 -8.78 9.92 -2.96
C GLN A 84 -7.41 9.70 -3.62
N GLN A 85 -6.47 10.63 -3.42
CA GLN A 85 -5.10 10.50 -3.91
C GLN A 85 -4.41 9.23 -3.35
N ALA A 86 -4.58 8.94 -2.05
CA ALA A 86 -4.01 7.76 -1.43
C ALA A 86 -4.64 6.45 -1.95
N MET A 87 -5.93 6.45 -2.28
CA MET A 87 -6.61 5.29 -2.88
C MET A 87 -6.13 5.04 -4.31
N VAL A 88 -6.01 6.10 -5.13
CA VAL A 88 -5.45 5.99 -6.49
C VAL A 88 -4.03 5.45 -6.45
N PHE A 89 -3.17 5.99 -5.58
CA PHE A 89 -1.80 5.49 -5.44
C PHE A 89 -1.75 4.03 -4.97
N ARG A 90 -2.65 3.61 -4.06
CA ARG A 90 -2.76 2.21 -3.64
C ARG A 90 -3.08 1.30 -4.83
N GLU A 91 -4.05 1.69 -5.65
CA GLU A 91 -4.44 0.94 -6.86
C GLU A 91 -3.28 0.88 -7.87
N GLU A 92 -2.58 1.99 -8.10
CA GLU A 92 -1.36 2.02 -8.93
C GLU A 92 -0.29 1.05 -8.41
N SER A 93 -0.07 1.01 -7.10
CA SER A 93 0.87 0.06 -6.47
C SER A 93 0.45 -1.39 -6.62
N GLU A 94 -0.84 -1.68 -6.50
CA GLU A 94 -1.41 -3.02 -6.72
C GLU A 94 -1.26 -3.44 -8.19
N ASN A 95 -1.47 -2.51 -9.14
CA ASN A 95 -1.30 -2.76 -10.57
C ASN A 95 0.16 -3.07 -10.98
N LYS A 96 1.14 -2.78 -10.12
CA LYS A 96 2.54 -3.17 -10.33
C LYS A 96 2.88 -4.59 -9.86
N LYS A 97 1.98 -5.26 -9.13
CA LYS A 97 2.16 -6.65 -8.71
C LYS A 97 2.51 -7.61 -9.86
N PRO A 98 1.82 -7.60 -11.01
CA PRO A 98 2.11 -8.54 -12.10
C PRO A 98 3.52 -8.35 -12.68
N GLU A 99 4.03 -7.12 -12.72
CA GLU A 99 5.40 -6.84 -13.18
C GLU A 99 6.46 -7.43 -12.22
N VAL A 100 6.21 -7.35 -10.91
CA VAL A 100 7.07 -7.94 -9.88
C VAL A 100 7.02 -9.47 -9.91
N ASP A 101 5.84 -10.06 -10.04
CA ASP A 101 5.67 -11.51 -10.13
C ASP A 101 6.32 -12.07 -11.41
N LYS A 102 6.25 -11.32 -12.52
CA LYS A 102 6.96 -11.63 -13.78
C LYS A 102 8.47 -11.63 -13.58
N LEU A 103 9.04 -10.66 -12.88
CA LEU A 103 10.48 -10.60 -12.58
C LEU A 103 10.96 -11.83 -11.79
N GLN A 104 10.17 -12.28 -10.80
CA GLN A 104 10.48 -13.50 -10.03
C GLN A 104 10.46 -14.76 -10.91
N THR A 105 9.49 -14.83 -11.83
CA THR A 105 9.38 -15.95 -12.78
C THR A 105 10.59 -16.00 -13.72
N LEU A 106 10.96 -14.85 -14.30
CA LEU A 106 12.10 -14.75 -15.24
C LEU A 106 13.43 -15.17 -14.61
N ILE A 107 13.67 -14.84 -13.34
CA ILE A 107 14.90 -15.25 -12.63
C ILE A 107 14.91 -16.73 -12.31
N THR A 108 13.75 -17.34 -12.12
CA THR A 108 13.67 -18.79 -11.91
C THR A 108 13.96 -19.55 -13.22
N GLU A 109 13.70 -18.92 -14.37
CA GLU A 109 13.98 -19.45 -15.71
C GLU A 109 15.41 -19.20 -16.20
N LEU A 110 16.07 -18.15 -15.70
CA LEU A 110 17.47 -17.82 -16.03
C LEU A 110 18.43 -18.75 -15.29
N ALA A 111 19.34 -19.38 -16.02
CA ALA A 111 20.41 -20.21 -15.44
C ALA A 111 21.54 -19.39 -14.76
N ILE A 112 21.40 -18.06 -14.62
CA ILE A 112 22.52 -17.12 -14.42
C ILE A 112 22.43 -16.33 -13.09
N GLU A 113 23.58 -16.33 -12.39
CA GLU A 113 24.11 -15.47 -11.31
C GLU A 113 23.20 -14.95 -10.17
N THR A 114 23.75 -15.09 -8.95
CA THR A 114 23.19 -14.56 -7.69
C THR A 114 22.84 -13.06 -7.78
N GLY A 115 23.59 -12.27 -8.55
CA GLY A 115 23.35 -10.83 -8.67
C GLY A 115 21.97 -10.44 -9.22
N ALA A 116 21.47 -11.13 -10.25
CA ALA A 116 20.13 -10.84 -10.80
C ALA A 116 19.04 -11.20 -9.79
N ARG A 117 19.21 -12.35 -9.10
CA ARG A 117 18.33 -12.78 -8.02
C ARG A 117 18.27 -11.77 -6.87
N ASP A 118 19.42 -11.34 -6.38
CA ASP A 118 19.53 -10.36 -5.31
C ASP A 118 18.82 -9.04 -5.67
N THR A 119 18.93 -8.60 -6.94
CA THR A 119 18.27 -7.37 -7.38
C THR A 119 16.74 -7.49 -7.41
N VAL A 120 16.18 -8.62 -7.83
CA VAL A 120 14.72 -8.79 -7.83
C VAL A 120 14.18 -9.04 -6.44
N ASP A 121 14.91 -9.74 -5.57
CA ASP A 121 14.55 -9.87 -4.16
C ASP A 121 14.54 -8.50 -3.47
N ALA A 122 15.50 -7.62 -3.81
CA ALA A 122 15.51 -6.23 -3.35
C ALA A 122 14.33 -5.41 -3.91
N LEU A 123 14.05 -5.50 -5.22
CA LEU A 123 12.91 -4.80 -5.84
C LEU A 123 11.57 -5.28 -5.27
N HIS A 124 11.42 -6.58 -5.05
CA HIS A 124 10.23 -7.17 -4.45
C HIS A 124 10.03 -6.67 -3.02
N SER A 125 11.09 -6.70 -2.20
CA SER A 125 11.05 -6.20 -0.82
C SER A 125 10.66 -4.72 -0.75
N ARG A 126 11.22 -3.88 -1.65
CA ARG A 126 10.88 -2.46 -1.77
C ARG A 126 9.42 -2.26 -2.19
N TRP A 127 8.94 -3.02 -3.17
CA TRP A 127 7.54 -2.98 -3.58
C TRP A 127 6.59 -3.36 -2.44
N VAL A 128 6.87 -4.44 -1.69
CA VAL A 128 6.07 -4.83 -0.52
C VAL A 128 6.06 -3.70 0.53
N ALA A 129 7.19 -3.05 0.77
CA ALA A 129 7.26 -1.92 1.69
C ALA A 129 6.39 -0.74 1.23
N VAL A 130 6.50 -0.32 -0.04
CA VAL A 130 5.68 0.74 -0.65
C VAL A 130 4.20 0.40 -0.60
N GLU A 131 3.83 -0.81 -1.00
CA GLU A 131 2.45 -1.28 -1.02
C GLU A 131 1.84 -1.29 0.39
N SER A 132 2.58 -1.79 1.38
CA SER A 132 2.15 -1.78 2.78
C SER A 132 1.96 -0.35 3.32
N ALA A 133 2.87 0.56 2.97
CA ALA A 133 2.81 1.97 3.36
C ALA A 133 1.63 2.68 2.70
N ALA A 134 1.39 2.44 1.40
CA ALA A 134 0.25 2.96 0.66
C ALA A 134 -1.07 2.52 1.29
N ARG A 135 -1.22 1.21 1.56
CA ARG A 135 -2.40 0.65 2.23
C ARG A 135 -2.59 1.27 3.61
N GLN A 136 -1.52 1.43 4.39
CA GLN A 136 -1.60 2.03 5.71
C GLN A 136 -2.00 3.51 5.65
N ARG A 137 -1.45 4.29 4.71
CA ARG A 137 -1.79 5.70 4.47
C ARG A 137 -3.25 5.86 4.09
N ALA A 138 -3.74 5.06 3.14
CA ALA A 138 -5.15 5.06 2.73
C ALA A 138 -6.08 4.72 3.91
N ASN A 139 -5.77 3.67 4.68
CA ASN A 139 -6.58 3.27 5.84
C ASN A 139 -6.60 4.33 6.95
N ARG A 140 -5.51 5.07 7.16
CA ARG A 140 -5.45 6.16 8.14
C ARG A 140 -6.31 7.35 7.70
N LEU A 141 -6.25 7.72 6.42
CA LEU A 141 -7.05 8.81 5.86
C LEU A 141 -8.54 8.45 5.83
N ASP A 142 -8.88 7.19 5.51
CA ASP A 142 -10.27 6.71 5.51
C ASP A 142 -10.90 6.85 6.89
N LYS A 143 -10.21 6.38 7.94
CA LYS A 143 -10.65 6.56 9.33
C LYS A 143 -10.78 8.02 9.74
N LEU A 144 -9.86 8.88 9.30
CA LEU A 144 -9.91 10.32 9.59
C LEU A 144 -11.15 10.97 8.96
N VAL A 145 -11.39 10.70 7.67
CA VAL A 145 -12.55 11.20 6.93
C VAL A 145 -13.85 10.69 7.55
N ALA A 146 -13.92 9.40 7.90
CA ALA A 146 -15.07 8.82 8.57
C ALA A 146 -15.39 9.52 9.91
N ALA A 147 -14.37 9.74 10.75
CA ALA A 147 -14.53 10.43 12.03
C ALA A 147 -15.00 11.88 11.86
N TRP A 148 -14.50 12.60 10.85
CA TRP A 148 -14.93 13.96 10.58
C TRP A 148 -16.37 14.03 10.04
N ARG A 149 -16.75 13.10 9.17
CA ARG A 149 -18.14 12.98 8.69
C ARG A 149 -19.10 12.67 9.83
N GLU A 150 -18.70 11.81 10.77
CA GLU A 150 -19.48 11.52 11.97
C GLU A 150 -19.62 12.75 12.88
N MET A 151 -18.53 13.49 13.09
CA MET A 151 -18.54 14.75 13.84
C MET A 151 -19.49 15.76 13.20
N GLU A 152 -19.43 15.97 11.88
CA GLU A 152 -20.30 16.93 11.21
C GLU A 152 -21.77 16.51 11.20
N SER A 153 -22.05 15.21 11.05
CA SER A 153 -23.39 14.66 11.23
C SER A 153 -23.92 14.90 12.64
N THR A 154 -23.08 14.68 13.66
CA THR A 154 -23.44 14.89 15.07
C THR A 154 -23.72 16.37 15.36
N THR A 155 -22.88 17.28 14.85
CA THR A 155 -23.10 18.72 14.97
C THR A 155 -24.44 19.12 14.34
N LYS A 156 -24.74 18.67 13.12
CA LYS A 156 -26.03 18.95 12.46
C LYS A 156 -27.22 18.40 13.24
N GLN A 157 -27.08 17.22 13.85
CA GLN A 157 -28.12 16.64 14.70
C GLN A 157 -28.35 17.48 15.96
N ILE A 158 -27.29 17.98 16.59
CA ILE A 158 -27.38 18.87 17.77
C ILE A 158 -28.02 20.21 17.37
N GLU A 159 -27.59 20.82 16.28
CA GLU A 159 -28.20 22.06 15.74
C GLU A 159 -29.70 21.87 15.51
N THR A 160 -30.07 20.81 14.79
CA THR A 160 -31.48 20.46 14.54
C THR A 160 -32.26 20.21 15.83
N TRP A 161 -31.61 19.67 16.87
CA TRP A 161 -32.24 19.42 18.16
C TRP A 161 -32.46 20.72 18.96
N ILE A 162 -31.49 21.63 18.93
CA ILE A 162 -31.58 22.96 19.56
C ILE A 162 -32.69 23.79 18.89
N ASP A 163 -32.84 23.69 17.57
CA ASP A 163 -33.85 24.43 16.80
C ASP A 163 -35.29 23.91 17.04
N ARG A 164 -35.48 22.82 17.78
CA ARG A 164 -36.82 22.30 18.07
C ARG A 164 -37.56 23.27 18.99
N PRO A 165 -38.84 23.58 18.72
CA PRO A 165 -39.63 24.50 19.54
C PRO A 165 -39.75 24.05 20.99
N ARG A 166 -39.83 22.73 21.23
CA ARG A 166 -39.81 22.14 22.57
C ARG A 166 -38.56 22.54 23.38
N PHE A 167 -37.42 22.71 22.73
CA PHE A 167 -36.19 23.12 23.41
C PHE A 167 -36.27 24.59 23.84
N ALA A 168 -36.80 25.46 22.98
CA ALA A 168 -37.09 26.85 23.32
C ALA A 168 -38.12 26.96 24.46
N GLU A 169 -39.16 26.12 24.46
CA GLU A 169 -40.13 26.04 25.57
C GLU A 169 -39.47 25.65 26.89
N ILE A 170 -38.57 24.65 26.89
CA ILE A 170 -37.82 24.24 28.10
C ILE A 170 -36.93 25.38 28.61
N LEU A 171 -36.24 26.09 27.70
CA LEU A 171 -35.40 27.23 28.07
C LEU A 171 -36.23 28.36 28.69
N ASN A 172 -37.39 28.68 28.10
CA ASN A 172 -38.29 29.71 28.61
C ASN A 172 -38.93 29.33 29.94
N ASP A 173 -39.35 28.06 30.09
CA ASP A 173 -39.93 27.55 31.33
C ASP A 173 -38.91 27.59 32.49
N ASN A 174 -37.66 27.22 32.23
CA ASN A 174 -36.56 27.35 33.20
C ASN A 174 -36.25 28.80 33.57
N ALA A 175 -36.25 29.72 32.60
CA ALA A 175 -36.05 31.15 32.85
C ALA A 175 -37.16 31.73 33.74
N SER A 176 -38.43 31.37 33.47
CA SER A 176 -39.58 31.81 34.26
C SER A 176 -39.53 31.29 35.71
N LYS A 177 -39.10 30.05 35.91
CA LYS A 177 -38.90 29.46 37.24
C LYS A 177 -37.81 30.19 38.02
N HIS A 178 -36.69 30.52 37.38
CA HIS A 178 -35.61 31.28 38.00
C HIS A 178 -36.06 32.67 38.44
N GLU A 179 -36.76 33.41 37.58
CA GLU A 179 -37.28 34.74 37.92
C GLU A 179 -38.27 34.69 39.10
N THR A 180 -39.08 33.64 39.16
CA THR A 180 -40.02 33.44 40.27
C THR A 180 -39.29 33.17 41.59
N LEU A 181 -38.25 32.34 41.57
CA LEU A 181 -37.38 32.08 42.73
C LEU A 181 -36.68 33.36 43.21
N ASP A 182 -36.19 34.20 42.29
CA ASP A 182 -35.55 35.47 42.62
C ASP A 182 -36.51 36.45 43.30
N LYS A 183 -37.78 36.53 42.83
CA LYS A 183 -38.83 37.35 43.46
C LYS A 183 -39.12 36.88 44.88
N GLN A 184 -39.31 35.57 45.08
CA GLN A 184 -39.54 35.00 46.41
C GLN A 184 -38.35 35.25 47.35
N LEU A 185 -37.12 35.14 46.86
CA LEU A 185 -35.92 35.48 47.63
C LEU A 185 -35.87 36.96 48.00
N ALA A 186 -36.27 37.87 47.10
CA ALA A 186 -36.33 39.30 47.37
C ALA A 186 -37.38 39.61 48.46
N GLU A 187 -38.57 39.01 48.38
CA GLU A 187 -39.62 39.15 49.39
C GLU A 187 -39.16 38.66 50.76
N LEU A 188 -38.49 37.51 50.82
CA LEU A 188 -37.92 36.97 52.06
C LEU A 188 -36.85 37.90 52.64
N LYS A 189 -35.96 38.45 51.81
CA LYS A 189 -34.93 39.43 52.25
C LYS A 189 -35.59 40.67 52.85
N VAL A 190 -36.65 41.17 52.22
CA VAL A 190 -37.40 42.34 52.69
C VAL A 190 -38.10 42.04 54.02
N MET A 191 -38.75 40.87 54.16
CA MET A 191 -39.37 40.46 55.43
C MET A 191 -38.34 40.31 56.54
N ILE A 192 -37.19 39.68 56.28
CA ILE A 192 -36.07 39.60 57.22
C ILE A 192 -35.65 41.01 57.63
N TYR A 193 -35.41 41.92 56.68
CA TYR A 193 -35.05 43.30 56.99
C TYR A 193 -36.10 44.00 57.88
N TYR A 194 -37.39 43.81 57.62
CA TYR A 194 -38.46 44.36 58.45
C TYR A 194 -38.51 43.74 59.86
N ILE A 195 -38.27 42.43 59.99
CA ILE A 195 -38.26 41.74 61.29
C ILE A 195 -37.05 42.17 62.13
N TYR A 196 -35.85 42.21 61.54
CA TYR A 196 -34.63 42.64 62.22
C TYR A 196 -34.60 44.15 62.49
N GLY A 197 -35.14 44.98 61.59
CA GLY A 197 -35.25 46.44 61.78
C GLY A 197 -36.26 46.83 62.86
N ARG A 198 -37.36 46.08 63.00
CA ARG A 198 -38.37 46.29 64.05
C ARG A 198 -37.92 45.76 65.42
N SER A 199 -37.01 44.78 65.44
CA SER A 199 -36.34 44.27 66.64
C SER A 199 -35.34 45.25 67.28
N LEU A 200 -34.90 46.31 66.59
CA LEU A 200 -34.00 47.34 67.13
C LEU A 200 -34.73 48.61 67.63
N SER A 201 -36.07 48.66 67.54
CA SER A 201 -36.88 49.84 67.88
C SER A 201 -37.67 49.72 69.20
N PHE A 202 -37.23 48.87 70.13
CA PHE A 202 -37.78 48.78 71.49
C PHE A 202 -36.66 48.84 72.53
#